data_AF-A0A6B3N4G9-F1
#
_entry.id   AF-A0A6B3N4G9-F1
#
_cell.length_a   1.000
_cell.length_b   1.000
_cell.length_c   1.000
_cell.angle_alpha   90.00
_cell.angle_beta   90.00
_cell.angle_gamma   90.00
#
_symmetry.space_group_name_H-M   'P 1'
#
loop_
_entity.id
_entity.type
_entity.pdbx_description
1 polymer ?
#
loop_
_entity_poly.entity_id
_entity_poly.type
_entity_poly.pdbx_seq_one_letter_code
_entity_poly.pdbx_strand_id
1 'polypeptide(L)' 'DVATPVDVEREVGIPTGHVFHQSLSWPFVESEEERGMWGVEIGFDNIFLCGSGAKRGGCVSGIPGHNAAMKIIGG' A
#
# COMPACT_ATOMS: atom_id res chain seq x y z
N ASP A 1 -25.56 -2.97 13.41
CA ASP A 1 -24.67 -2.01 14.07
C ASP A 1 -23.94 -1.13 13.06
N VAL A 2 -23.52 0.07 13.48
CA VAL A 2 -22.76 1.03 12.66
C VAL A 2 -21.37 1.17 13.29
N ALA A 3 -20.32 1.08 12.47
CA ALA A 3 -18.94 1.31 12.90
C ALA A 3 -18.44 2.64 12.35
N THR A 4 -17.89 3.49 13.21
CA THR A 4 -17.24 4.75 12.82
C THR A 4 -15.76 4.53 12.48
N PRO A 5 -15.08 5.47 11.80
CA PRO A 5 -13.63 5.38 11.59
C PRO A 5 -12.82 5.22 12.89
N VAL A 6 -13.27 5.82 13.99
CA VAL A 6 -12.64 5.66 15.32
C VAL A 6 -12.83 4.24 15.85
N ASP A 7 -14.00 3.63 15.63
CA ASP A 7 -14.23 2.24 16.00
C ASP A 7 -13.34 1.30 15.18
N VAL A 8 -13.20 1.55 13.87
CA VAL A 8 -12.31 0.79 12.98
C VAL A 8 -10.85 0.89 13.44
N GLU A 9 -10.37 2.09 13.76
CA GLU A 9 -9.01 2.26 14.28
C GLU A 9 -8.81 1.53 15.62
N ARG A 10 -9.77 1.63 16.54
CA ARG A 10 -9.71 0.98 17.86
C ARG A 10 -9.74 -0.54 17.78
N GLU A 11 -10.57 -1.10 16.89
CA GLU A 11 -10.89 -2.54 16.88
C GLU A 11 -9.97 -3.35 15.98
N VAL A 12 -9.53 -2.78 14.85
CA VAL A 12 -8.68 -3.48 13.87
C VAL A 12 -7.35 -2.79 13.60
N GLY A 13 -7.06 -1.68 14.27
CA GLY A 13 -5.75 -1.03 14.18
C GLY A 13 -5.46 -0.34 12.85
N ILE A 14 -6.49 -0.03 12.06
CA ILE A 14 -6.33 0.72 10.80
C ILE A 14 -6.24 2.21 11.14
N PRO A 15 -5.08 2.87 10.92
CA PRO A 15 -4.91 4.28 11.29
C PRO A 15 -5.96 5.16 10.63
N THR A 16 -6.58 6.06 11.40
CA THR A 16 -7.65 6.97 10.97
C THR A 16 -8.89 6.28 10.39
N GLY A 17 -9.02 4.95 10.54
CA GLY A 17 -10.06 4.15 9.90
C GLY A 17 -10.00 4.10 8.37
N HIS A 18 -8.87 4.50 7.78
CA HIS A 18 -8.72 4.62 6.33
C HIS A 18 -8.39 3.26 5.69
N VAL A 19 -9.32 2.66 4.94
CA VAL A 19 -9.16 1.31 4.35
C VAL A 19 -8.00 1.16 3.36
N PHE A 20 -7.52 2.27 2.80
CA PHE A 20 -6.30 2.28 1.98
C PHE A 20 -5.02 2.49 2.79
N HIS A 21 -5.10 2.68 4.10
CA HIS A 21 -4.00 2.83 5.06
C HIS A 21 -3.06 4.04 4.81
N GLN A 22 -3.40 4.91 3.86
CA GLN A 22 -2.68 6.15 3.53
C GLN A 22 -3.65 7.12 2.84
N SER A 23 -3.24 8.38 2.69
CA SER A 23 -3.95 9.38 1.88
C SER A 23 -4.08 8.96 0.42
N LEU A 24 -5.05 9.54 -0.29
CA LEU A 24 -5.20 9.34 -1.73
C LEU A 24 -3.92 9.80 -2.46
N SER A 25 -3.40 8.93 -3.33
CA SER A 25 -2.23 9.19 -4.17
C SER A 25 -2.54 8.81 -5.61
N TRP A 26 -1.84 9.43 -6.57
CA TRP A 26 -1.97 9.02 -7.97
C TRP A 26 -1.32 7.65 -8.22
N PRO A 27 -1.86 6.82 -9.14
CA PRO A 27 -1.33 5.49 -9.41
C PRO A 27 -0.11 5.49 -10.36
N PHE A 28 0.29 6.67 -10.85
CA PHE A 28 1.43 6.86 -11.73
C PHE A 28 2.63 7.44 -10.97
N VAL A 29 3.79 7.41 -11.63
CA VAL A 29 5.03 7.99 -11.09
C VAL A 29 4.89 9.49 -10.95
N GLU A 30 5.39 10.04 -9.86
CA GLU A 30 5.38 11.48 -9.55
C GLU A 30 6.78 12.09 -9.64
N SER A 31 7.82 11.25 -9.78
CA SER A 31 9.19 11.66 -10.04
C SER A 31 9.90 10.71 -11.03
N GLU A 32 11.02 11.14 -11.61
CA GLU A 32 11.79 10.30 -12.53
C GLU A 32 12.47 9.14 -11.79
N GLU A 33 12.81 9.30 -10.51
CA GLU A 33 13.40 8.27 -9.67
C GLU A 33 12.44 7.10 -9.42
N GLU A 34 11.13 7.35 -9.41
CA GLU A 34 10.11 6.30 -9.28
C GLU A 34 9.91 5.48 -10.57
N ARG A 35 10.48 5.93 -11.70
CA ARG A 35 10.30 5.25 -12.99
C ARG A 35 10.88 3.85 -12.96
N GLY A 36 10.04 2.87 -13.30
CA GLY A 36 10.42 1.45 -13.33
C GLY A 36 10.32 0.75 -11.98
N MET A 37 9.96 1.46 -10.91
CA MET A 37 9.69 0.85 -9.61
C MET A 37 8.34 0.16 -9.58
N TRP A 38 8.23 -0.88 -8.74
CA TRP A 38 7.00 -1.65 -8.56
C TRP A 38 5.98 -0.92 -7.67
N GLY A 39 6.39 0.11 -6.93
CA GLY A 39 5.54 0.92 -6.05
C GLY A 39 5.34 0.32 -4.66
N VAL A 40 6.14 -0.69 -4.33
CA VAL A 40 6.13 -1.45 -3.07
C VAL A 40 7.42 -1.27 -2.28
N GLU A 41 8.43 -0.67 -2.91
CA GLU A 41 9.68 -0.27 -2.28
C GLU A 41 9.42 0.79 -1.21
N ILE A 42 10.09 0.62 -0.07
CA ILE A 42 10.13 1.59 1.02
C ILE A 42 11.60 1.90 1.33
N GLY A 43 11.87 2.83 2.26
CA GLY A 43 13.23 3.29 2.59
C GLY A 43 14.16 2.26 3.25
N PHE A 44 13.88 0.96 3.10
CA PHE A 44 14.66 -0.14 3.65
C PHE A 44 14.92 -1.20 2.58
N ASP A 45 16.18 -1.62 2.46
CA ASP A 45 16.58 -2.65 1.52
C ASP A 45 15.90 -3.99 1.86
N ASN A 46 15.42 -4.68 0.83
CA ASN A 46 14.78 -6.00 0.92
C ASN A 46 13.51 -6.07 1.79
N ILE A 47 12.93 -4.93 2.19
CA ILE A 47 11.62 -4.86 2.83
C ILE A 47 10.66 -4.17 1.87
N PHE A 48 9.50 -4.79 1.62
CA PHE A 48 8.51 -4.32 0.66
C PHE A 48 7.12 -4.28 1.27
N LEU A 49 6.32 -3.30 0.88
CA LEU A 49 4.95 -3.14 1.36
C LEU A 49 3.97 -3.90 0.46
N CYS A 50 3.31 -4.92 1.01
CA CYS A 50 2.39 -5.80 0.28
C CYS A 50 0.89 -5.54 0.56
N GLY A 51 0.57 -4.49 1.32
CA GLY A 51 -0.81 -4.15 1.73
C GLY A 51 -1.38 -2.93 1.00
N SER A 52 -2.62 -2.57 1.35
CA SER A 52 -3.37 -1.44 0.75
C SER A 52 -2.65 -0.09 0.77
N GLY A 53 -1.71 0.09 1.69
CA GLY A 53 -0.87 1.28 1.81
C GLY A 53 0.29 1.37 0.82
N ALA A 54 0.49 0.41 -0.10
CA ALA A 54 1.48 0.54 -1.17
C ALA A 54 1.02 1.52 -2.26
N LYS A 55 1.95 2.05 -3.07
CA LYS A 55 1.58 2.87 -4.24
C LYS A 55 0.77 2.02 -5.21
N ARG A 56 -0.20 2.65 -5.89
CA ARG A 56 -1.28 1.98 -6.68
C ARG A 56 -2.31 1.23 -5.82
N GLY A 57 -2.15 1.24 -4.50
CA GLY A 57 -3.10 0.74 -3.52
C GLY A 57 -3.50 -0.72 -3.77
N GLY A 58 -4.55 -1.15 -3.08
CA GLY A 58 -5.11 -2.47 -3.38
C GLY A 58 -6.44 -2.77 -2.74
N CYS A 59 -6.72 -2.25 -1.54
CA CYS A 59 -7.81 -2.82 -0.73
C CYS A 59 -7.71 -4.36 -0.76
N VAL A 60 -8.67 -5.01 -1.41
CA VAL A 60 -8.77 -6.46 -1.57
C VAL A 60 -8.33 -6.97 -2.95
N SER A 61 -7.75 -6.13 -3.80
CA SER A 61 -7.35 -6.48 -5.18
C SER A 61 -6.16 -7.43 -5.27
N GLY A 62 -5.30 -7.46 -4.25
CA GLY A 62 -4.06 -8.23 -4.25
C GLY A 62 -2.91 -7.63 -5.08
N ILE A 63 -3.10 -6.47 -5.72
CA ILE A 63 -2.06 -5.81 -6.54
C ILE A 63 -0.75 -5.59 -5.78
N PRO A 64 -0.75 -5.03 -4.55
CA PRO A 64 0.50 -4.82 -3.81
C PRO A 64 1.23 -6.13 -3.48
N GLY A 65 0.49 -7.20 -3.21
CA GLY A 65 1.07 -8.53 -2.98
C GLY A 65 1.74 -9.09 -4.24
N HIS A 66 1.09 -8.97 -5.39
CA HIS A 66 1.69 -9.32 -6.68
C HIS A 66 2.96 -8.52 -6.95
N ASN A 67 2.90 -7.19 -6.84
CA ASN A 67 4.04 -6.31 -7.10
C ASN A 67 5.23 -6.60 -6.16
N ALA A 68 4.96 -6.81 -4.87
CA ALA A 68 5.99 -7.20 -3.90
C ALA A 68 6.64 -8.54 -4.28
N ALA A 69 5.85 -9.53 -4.70
CA ALA A 69 6.37 -10.80 -5.17
C ALA A 69 7.25 -10.63 -6.43
N MET A 70 6.79 -9.85 -7.42
CA MET A 70 7.57 -9.58 -8.63
C MET A 70 8.89 -8.88 -8.33
N LYS A 71 8.89 -7.91 -7.41
CA LYS A 71 10.11 -7.23 -6.95
C LYS A 71 11.10 -8.22 -6.31
N ILE A 72 10.62 -9.17 -5.53
CA ILE A 72 11.46 -10.18 -4.84
C ILE A 72 12.07 -11.18 -5.82
N ILE A 73 11.29 -11.68 -6.79
CA ILE A 73 11.74 -12.74 -7.71
C ILE A 73 12.51 -12.22 -8.93
N GLY A 74 12.73 -10.90 -9.02
CA GLY A 74 13.49 -10.28 -10.10
C GLY A 74 12.71 -10.12 -11.41
N GLY A 75 11.39 -9.93 -11.30
CA GLY A 75 10.53 -9.55 -12.43
C GLY A 75 10.87 -8.20 -13.03
#